data_AF-A0A3A0AIY4-F1
#
_entry.id   AF-A0A3A0AIY4-F1
#
_cell.length_a   1.000
_cell.length_b   1.000
_cell.length_c   1.000
_cell.angle_alpha   90.00
_cell.angle_beta   90.00
_cell.angle_gamma   90.00
#
_symmetry.space_group_name_H-M   'P 1'
#
loop_
_entity.id
_entity.type
_entity.pdbx_description
1 polymer ?
#
loop_
_entity_poly.entity_id
_entity_poly.type
_entity_poly.pdbx_seq_one_letter_code
_entity_poly.pdbx_strand_id
1 'polypeptide(L)'
;MREVRWERMFPDELEAAFAACPVVYFSYGLCEPHGPQNTLGLDALKAHAICCAAARAHGGIVAPPDYWHIHEVGLYAGWAAQWVGEVRPWLTAVPPWVHFKNVCYHLRAADALGFHAAILLTGHYGPNWQDLKTLLEILQPHFAMRLYGLPDFEANQPGFDEDGKSTGDHAGKVETSLLWAVEPGCVDVSRFPPEDEQGLHFAMGPNARQSDRRTGERMVADEVRWLGEKAAQLLADYAAHPPAQRRPLTFIEIERIWNDEILPRLHEFKSMQYGDQTPPADSIWQLNYQIPPEL
;
A
#
# COMPACT_ATOMS: atom_id res chain seq x y z
N MET A 1 13.48 12.44 -17.62
CA MET A 1 12.62 11.24 -17.56
C MET A 1 11.20 11.65 -17.91
N ARG A 2 10.40 10.76 -18.52
CA ARG A 2 8.96 10.99 -18.74
C ARG A 2 8.26 11.20 -17.39
N GLU A 3 7.40 12.22 -17.29
CA GLU A 3 6.51 12.36 -16.14
C GLU A 3 5.44 11.27 -16.20
N VAL A 4 5.14 10.66 -15.06
CA VAL A 4 4.22 9.50 -14.96
C VAL A 4 3.16 9.72 -13.90
N ARG A 5 3.33 10.74 -13.06
CA ARG A 5 2.41 11.08 -11.98
C ARG A 5 1.25 11.87 -12.54
N TRP A 6 0.06 11.35 -12.34
CA TRP A 6 -1.18 11.88 -12.88
C TRP A 6 -1.33 13.38 -12.57
N GLU A 7 -1.16 13.77 -11.32
CA GLU A 7 -1.36 15.14 -10.83
C GLU A 7 -0.32 16.15 -11.33
N ARG A 8 0.71 15.68 -12.06
CA ARG A 8 1.80 16.51 -12.59
C ARG A 8 1.87 16.54 -14.11
N MET A 9 1.00 15.81 -14.79
CA MET A 9 0.91 15.81 -16.24
C MET A 9 -0.13 16.81 -16.73
N PHE A 10 0.15 17.46 -17.86
CA PHE A 10 -0.86 18.19 -18.62
C PHE A 10 -1.87 17.22 -19.27
N PRO A 11 -3.08 17.68 -19.63
CA PRO A 11 -4.09 16.80 -20.23
C PRO A 11 -3.60 16.05 -21.48
N ASP A 12 -2.83 16.67 -22.36
CA ASP A 12 -2.27 16.02 -23.56
C ASP A 12 -1.21 14.96 -23.22
N GLU A 13 -0.43 15.16 -22.17
CA GLU A 13 0.52 14.17 -21.66
C GLU A 13 -0.20 12.96 -21.05
N LEU A 14 -1.31 13.19 -20.33
CA LEU A 14 -2.18 12.14 -19.79
C LEU A 14 -2.80 11.30 -20.91
N GLU A 15 -3.38 11.94 -21.93
CA GLU A 15 -3.96 11.26 -23.09
C GLU A 15 -2.90 10.42 -23.83
N ALA A 16 -1.70 10.97 -24.03
CA ALA A 16 -0.60 10.25 -24.66
C ALA A 16 -0.12 9.05 -23.82
N ALA A 17 0.01 9.22 -22.51
CA ALA A 17 0.42 8.14 -21.59
C ALA A 17 -0.64 7.02 -21.55
N PHE A 18 -1.92 7.39 -21.48
CA PHE A 18 -3.04 6.47 -21.46
C PHE A 18 -3.15 5.67 -22.78
N ALA A 19 -3.07 6.34 -23.92
CA ALA A 19 -3.11 5.71 -25.23
C ALA A 19 -1.93 4.73 -25.45
N ALA A 20 -0.76 5.05 -24.89
CA ALA A 20 0.42 4.18 -24.97
C ALA A 20 0.32 2.94 -24.07
N CYS A 21 -0.19 3.10 -22.84
CA CYS A 21 -0.31 2.02 -21.88
C CYS A 21 -1.43 2.33 -20.87
N PRO A 22 -2.64 1.77 -21.04
CA PRO A 22 -3.81 2.07 -20.21
C PRO A 22 -3.78 1.27 -18.89
N VAL A 23 -2.67 1.39 -18.17
CA VAL A 23 -2.44 0.84 -16.82
C VAL A 23 -2.38 2.00 -15.84
N VAL A 24 -3.15 1.87 -14.74
CA VAL A 24 -3.04 2.77 -13.59
C VAL A 24 -2.36 2.05 -12.42
N TYR A 25 -1.46 2.74 -11.75
CA TYR A 25 -0.87 2.31 -10.49
C TYR A 25 -1.46 3.16 -9.36
N PHE A 26 -2.11 2.51 -8.39
CA PHE A 26 -2.49 3.13 -7.13
C PHE A 26 -1.48 2.76 -6.06
N SER A 27 -1.09 3.73 -5.25
CA SER A 27 -0.15 3.54 -4.15
C SER A 27 -0.82 3.92 -2.84
N TYR A 28 -0.70 3.04 -1.85
CA TYR A 28 -1.35 3.15 -0.55
C TYR A 28 -0.32 3.05 0.56
N GLY A 29 -0.47 3.89 1.59
CA GLY A 29 0.31 3.84 2.81
C GLY A 29 -0.18 4.88 3.80
N LEU A 30 0.56 5.10 4.89
CA LEU A 30 0.27 6.15 5.85
C LEU A 30 1.55 6.78 6.40
N CYS A 31 1.39 7.87 7.15
CA CYS A 31 2.40 8.34 8.08
C CYS A 31 2.28 7.50 9.35
N GLU A 32 3.34 6.80 9.76
CA GLU A 32 3.36 6.03 11.01
C GLU A 32 4.79 5.91 11.60
N PRO A 33 4.91 5.50 12.88
CA PRO A 33 6.20 5.32 13.54
C PRO A 33 7.11 4.31 12.81
N HIS A 34 8.29 4.77 12.38
CA HIS A 34 9.22 3.99 11.55
C HIS A 34 10.67 4.03 12.04
N GLY A 35 10.85 4.11 13.35
CA GLY A 35 12.16 4.36 13.93
C GLY A 35 12.64 5.80 13.74
N PRO A 36 13.72 6.20 14.41
CA PRO A 36 14.29 7.54 14.26
C PRO A 36 15.04 7.74 12.93
N GLN A 37 15.39 6.64 12.23
CA GLN A 37 16.16 6.67 11.00
C GLN A 37 15.34 6.98 9.75
N ASN A 38 14.02 6.77 9.78
CA ASN A 38 13.13 6.96 8.63
C ASN A 38 12.18 8.13 8.87
N THR A 39 11.72 8.75 7.77
CA THR A 39 10.57 9.65 7.83
C THR A 39 9.27 8.87 8.08
N LEU A 40 8.30 9.52 8.72
CA LEU A 40 6.97 8.97 9.01
C LEU A 40 6.23 8.41 7.77
N GLY A 41 6.39 9.05 6.61
CA GLY A 41 5.67 8.68 5.38
C GLY A 41 6.27 7.52 4.60
N LEU A 42 7.09 6.67 5.23
CA LEU A 42 7.86 5.60 4.59
C LEU A 42 6.98 4.80 3.61
N ASP A 43 5.82 4.31 4.07
CA ASP A 43 4.95 3.40 3.34
C ASP A 43 4.55 3.94 1.97
N ALA A 44 3.94 5.13 1.99
CA ALA A 44 3.43 5.77 0.78
C ALA A 44 4.58 6.29 -0.10
N LEU A 45 5.66 6.83 0.48
CA LEU A 45 6.82 7.30 -0.28
C LEU A 45 7.48 6.15 -1.06
N LYS A 46 7.74 5.04 -0.37
CA LYS A 46 8.32 3.81 -0.94
C LYS A 46 7.45 3.28 -2.08
N ALA A 47 6.18 2.95 -1.80
CA ALA A 47 5.28 2.37 -2.78
C ALA A 47 5.08 3.28 -4.01
N HIS A 48 4.86 4.57 -3.79
CA HIS A 48 4.67 5.53 -4.88
C HIS A 48 5.91 5.68 -5.76
N ALA A 49 7.11 5.72 -5.16
CA ALA A 49 8.36 5.82 -5.92
C ALA A 49 8.65 4.55 -6.74
N ILE A 50 8.37 3.37 -6.19
CA ILE A 50 8.45 2.08 -6.91
C ILE A 50 7.48 2.08 -8.10
N CYS A 51 6.21 2.46 -7.90
CA CYS A 51 5.24 2.59 -9.00
C CYS A 51 5.69 3.59 -10.06
N CYS A 52 6.26 4.74 -9.66
CA CYS A 52 6.82 5.72 -10.59
C CYS A 52 7.98 5.14 -11.41
N ALA A 53 8.87 4.37 -10.79
CA ALA A 53 9.96 3.70 -11.48
C ALA A 53 9.43 2.65 -12.47
N ALA A 54 8.45 1.85 -12.06
CA ALA A 54 7.78 0.87 -12.92
C ALA A 54 7.11 1.53 -14.13
N ALA A 55 6.34 2.59 -13.91
CA ALA A 55 5.65 3.31 -14.98
C ALA A 55 6.62 3.99 -15.97
N ARG A 56 7.78 4.46 -15.49
CA ARG A 56 8.83 5.01 -16.36
C ARG A 56 9.48 3.93 -17.23
N ALA A 57 9.67 2.72 -16.68
CA ALA A 57 10.30 1.61 -17.38
C ALA A 57 9.35 0.87 -18.35
N HIS A 58 8.08 0.71 -17.97
CA HIS A 58 7.14 -0.18 -18.65
C HIS A 58 5.87 0.50 -19.18
N GLY A 59 5.70 1.81 -18.92
CA GLY A 59 4.50 2.55 -19.30
C GLY A 59 3.43 2.56 -18.20
N GLY A 60 2.36 3.30 -18.43
CA GLY A 60 1.27 3.50 -17.47
C GLY A 60 1.35 4.85 -16.78
N ILE A 61 0.38 5.06 -15.88
CA ILE A 61 0.12 6.30 -15.14
C ILE A 61 0.04 5.98 -13.65
N VAL A 62 0.74 6.75 -12.81
CA VAL A 62 0.68 6.61 -11.35
C VAL A 62 -0.32 7.62 -10.81
N ALA A 63 -1.37 7.14 -10.15
CA ALA A 63 -2.36 7.98 -9.48
C ALA A 63 -1.73 8.68 -8.26
N PRO A 64 -2.34 9.78 -7.76
CA PRO A 64 -1.89 10.43 -6.55
C PRO A 64 -1.82 9.41 -5.38
N PRO A 65 -0.75 9.42 -4.58
CA PRO A 65 -0.62 8.50 -3.45
C PRO A 65 -1.66 8.80 -2.37
N ASP A 66 -2.25 7.74 -1.80
CA ASP A 66 -3.13 7.85 -0.64
C ASP A 66 -2.31 7.63 0.65
N TYR A 67 -2.31 8.64 1.51
CA TYR A 67 -1.59 8.66 2.78
C TYR A 67 -2.51 8.35 3.98
N TRP A 68 -3.78 7.98 3.76
CA TRP A 68 -4.72 7.65 4.83
C TRP A 68 -5.03 6.16 4.83
N HIS A 69 -4.46 5.42 5.78
CA HIS A 69 -4.57 3.96 5.83
C HIS A 69 -5.03 3.41 7.18
N ILE A 70 -5.38 2.14 7.16
CA ILE A 70 -5.85 1.33 8.29
C ILE A 70 -4.86 1.35 9.46
N HIS A 71 -5.28 1.88 10.61
CA HIS A 71 -4.55 1.75 11.87
C HIS A 71 -5.49 1.97 13.07
N GLU A 72 -4.95 1.90 14.30
CA GLU A 72 -5.58 2.25 15.59
C GLU A 72 -6.75 1.38 16.06
N VAL A 73 -7.21 0.42 15.26
CA VAL A 73 -8.33 -0.48 15.60
C VAL A 73 -7.88 -1.92 15.77
N GLY A 74 -8.48 -2.64 16.72
CA GLY A 74 -8.25 -4.07 16.95
C GLY A 74 -6.76 -4.42 17.07
N LEU A 75 -6.29 -5.33 16.22
CA LEU A 75 -4.89 -5.77 16.20
C LEU A 75 -3.88 -4.62 16.01
N TYR A 76 -4.22 -3.55 15.28
CA TYR A 76 -3.29 -2.44 15.01
C TYR A 76 -3.04 -1.61 16.28
N ALA A 77 -4.08 -1.33 17.06
CA ALA A 77 -3.93 -0.68 18.36
C ALA A 77 -3.14 -1.57 19.34
N GLY A 78 -3.41 -2.88 19.36
CA GLY A 78 -2.66 -3.84 20.17
C GLY A 78 -1.17 -3.87 19.83
N TRP A 79 -0.85 -3.90 18.53
CA TRP A 79 0.52 -3.81 18.03
C TRP A 79 1.17 -2.48 18.40
N ALA A 80 0.47 -1.35 18.22
CA ALA A 80 1.03 -0.04 18.50
C ALA A 80 1.33 0.18 20.00
N ALA A 81 0.46 -0.32 20.89
CA ALA A 81 0.74 -0.31 22.32
C ALA A 81 2.03 -1.07 22.66
N GLN A 82 2.31 -2.17 21.97
CA GLN A 82 3.52 -2.97 22.18
C GLN A 82 4.77 -2.35 21.57
N TRP A 83 4.70 -1.81 20.34
CA TRP A 83 5.88 -1.47 19.53
C TRP A 83 6.10 0.03 19.36
N VAL A 84 5.09 0.87 19.57
CA VAL A 84 5.21 2.34 19.56
C VAL A 84 5.25 2.88 20.99
N GLY A 85 4.40 2.34 21.86
CA GLY A 85 4.22 2.78 23.24
C GLY A 85 3.34 4.03 23.36
N GLU A 86 3.43 4.74 24.49
CA GLU A 86 2.51 5.82 24.87
C GLU A 86 2.94 7.22 24.38
N VAL A 87 3.54 7.27 23.19
CA VAL A 87 4.03 8.52 22.57
C VAL A 87 3.06 9.02 21.51
N ARG A 88 3.12 10.32 21.18
CA ARG A 88 2.36 10.87 20.05
C ARG A 88 2.82 10.19 18.75
N PRO A 89 1.94 9.45 18.03
CA PRO A 89 2.38 8.58 16.95
C PRO A 89 2.43 9.26 15.58
N TRP A 90 1.82 10.46 15.44
CA TRP A 90 1.75 11.22 14.18
C TRP A 90 1.12 10.43 13.02
N LEU A 91 0.15 9.58 13.36
CA LEU A 91 -0.55 8.72 12.41
C LEU A 91 -1.50 9.50 11.50
N THR A 92 -1.56 9.11 10.23
CA THR A 92 -2.67 9.44 9.31
C THR A 92 -3.61 8.23 9.20
N ALA A 93 -4.15 7.82 10.34
CA ALA A 93 -4.98 6.64 10.48
C ALA A 93 -6.43 6.88 10.04
N VAL A 94 -7.00 5.88 9.37
CA VAL A 94 -8.45 5.72 9.14
C VAL A 94 -8.85 4.28 9.46
N PRO A 95 -10.12 4.00 9.73
CA PRO A 95 -10.56 2.62 9.94
C PRO A 95 -10.70 1.83 8.63
N PRO A 96 -10.73 0.48 8.69
CA PRO A 96 -10.88 -0.40 7.51
C PRO A 96 -12.01 -0.02 6.56
N TRP A 97 -13.20 0.31 7.08
CA TRP A 97 -14.35 0.66 6.24
C TRP A 97 -14.17 1.97 5.47
N VAL A 98 -13.37 2.91 5.96
CA VAL A 98 -13.07 4.15 5.22
C VAL A 98 -12.05 3.87 4.13
N HIS A 99 -10.95 3.20 4.45
CA HIS A 99 -9.90 2.87 3.50
C HIS A 99 -10.44 2.03 2.33
N PHE A 100 -11.10 0.91 2.61
CA PHE A 100 -11.60 0.03 1.54
C PHE A 100 -12.73 0.66 0.73
N LYS A 101 -13.54 1.54 1.33
CA LYS A 101 -14.54 2.30 0.59
C LYS A 101 -13.89 3.32 -0.35
N ASN A 102 -12.81 3.99 0.08
CA ASN A 102 -12.01 4.86 -0.80
C ASN A 102 -11.43 4.07 -1.98
N VAL A 103 -10.89 2.87 -1.74
CA VAL A 103 -10.41 1.97 -2.81
C VAL A 103 -11.51 1.70 -3.85
N CYS A 104 -12.76 1.47 -3.43
CA CYS A 104 -13.89 1.30 -4.35
C CYS A 104 -14.09 2.53 -5.26
N TYR A 105 -13.96 3.74 -4.70
CA TYR A 105 -14.08 4.98 -5.47
C TYR A 105 -12.88 5.24 -6.40
N HIS A 106 -11.67 4.89 -6.00
CA HIS A 106 -10.48 4.99 -6.84
C HIS A 106 -10.62 4.10 -8.08
N LEU A 107 -11.03 2.84 -7.88
CA LEU A 107 -11.28 1.89 -8.96
C LEU A 107 -12.39 2.37 -9.90
N ARG A 108 -13.49 2.88 -9.34
CA ARG A 108 -14.59 3.49 -10.11
C ARG A 108 -14.11 4.63 -10.99
N ALA A 109 -13.28 5.53 -10.46
CA ALA A 109 -12.78 6.67 -11.22
C ALA A 109 -11.90 6.21 -12.39
N ALA A 110 -10.98 5.27 -12.16
CA ALA A 110 -10.12 4.73 -13.22
C ALA A 110 -10.90 3.95 -14.29
N ASP A 111 -11.81 3.04 -13.89
CA ASP A 111 -12.59 2.28 -14.88
C ASP A 111 -13.48 3.20 -15.75
N ALA A 112 -14.06 4.25 -15.14
CA ALA A 112 -14.84 5.26 -15.86
C ALA A 112 -14.04 6.07 -16.87
N LEU A 113 -12.73 6.23 -16.65
CA LEU A 113 -11.82 6.89 -17.58
C LEU A 113 -11.29 5.97 -18.69
N GLY A 114 -11.55 4.67 -18.59
CA GLY A 114 -11.20 3.75 -19.65
C GLY A 114 -9.98 2.86 -19.38
N PHE A 115 -9.37 2.89 -18.19
CA PHE A 115 -8.21 2.03 -17.91
C PHE A 115 -8.53 0.54 -18.14
N HIS A 116 -7.52 -0.21 -18.58
CA HIS A 116 -7.62 -1.64 -18.89
C HIS A 116 -7.10 -2.51 -17.74
N ALA A 117 -6.12 -2.00 -16.97
CA ALA A 117 -5.63 -2.65 -15.78
C ALA A 117 -5.32 -1.64 -14.65
N ALA A 118 -5.52 -2.07 -13.42
CA ALA A 118 -5.11 -1.37 -12.20
C ALA A 118 -4.24 -2.28 -11.35
N ILE A 119 -3.09 -1.75 -10.94
CA ILE A 119 -2.22 -2.35 -9.92
C ILE A 119 -2.29 -1.50 -8.66
N LEU A 120 -2.65 -2.12 -7.54
CA LEU A 120 -2.83 -1.50 -6.24
C LEU A 120 -1.68 -1.97 -5.34
N LEU A 121 -0.67 -1.11 -5.17
CA LEU A 121 0.53 -1.39 -4.38
C LEU A 121 0.39 -0.74 -3.00
N THR A 122 0.37 -1.55 -1.94
CA THR A 122 0.46 -1.01 -0.57
C THR A 122 1.89 -1.11 -0.06
N GLY A 123 2.39 0.00 0.49
CA GLY A 123 3.63 0.04 1.24
C GLY A 123 3.43 -0.25 2.72
N HIS A 124 2.18 -0.23 3.21
CA HIS A 124 1.83 -0.46 4.60
C HIS A 124 1.55 -1.94 4.86
N TYR A 125 2.29 -2.51 5.82
CA TYR A 125 2.19 -3.92 6.14
C TYR A 125 1.19 -4.20 7.26
N GLY A 126 1.03 -5.49 7.57
CA GLY A 126 -0.07 -6.00 8.37
C GLY A 126 -1.06 -6.79 7.50
N PRO A 127 -2.14 -7.32 8.07
CA PRO A 127 -3.02 -8.21 7.33
C PRO A 127 -3.92 -7.47 6.32
N ASN A 128 -3.93 -6.14 6.28
CA ASN A 128 -4.74 -5.33 5.37
C ASN A 128 -4.52 -5.64 3.88
N TRP A 129 -3.32 -6.03 3.45
CA TRP A 129 -3.09 -6.36 2.04
C TRP A 129 -3.79 -7.66 1.61
N GLN A 130 -4.06 -8.57 2.56
CA GLN A 130 -4.83 -9.78 2.31
C GLN A 130 -6.31 -9.44 2.15
N ASP A 131 -6.80 -8.52 2.98
CA ASP A 131 -8.15 -7.97 2.87
C ASP A 131 -8.32 -7.17 1.57
N LEU A 132 -7.29 -6.45 1.11
CA LEU A 132 -7.28 -5.82 -0.20
C LEU A 132 -7.47 -6.87 -1.31
N LYS A 133 -6.78 -8.01 -1.26
CA LYS A 133 -6.99 -9.09 -2.23
C LYS A 133 -8.42 -9.61 -2.20
N THR A 134 -8.96 -9.89 -1.01
CA THR A 134 -10.36 -10.30 -0.82
C THR A 134 -11.34 -9.26 -1.38
N LEU A 135 -11.11 -7.98 -1.12
CA LEU A 135 -11.91 -6.88 -1.66
C LEU A 135 -11.88 -6.87 -3.19
N LEU A 136 -10.71 -7.02 -3.80
CA LEU A 136 -10.56 -7.01 -5.25
C LEU A 136 -11.25 -8.21 -5.91
N GLU A 137 -11.26 -9.38 -5.26
CA GLU A 137 -12.03 -10.54 -5.72
C GLU A 137 -13.54 -10.26 -5.73
N ILE A 138 -14.07 -9.60 -4.70
CA ILE A 138 -15.47 -9.16 -4.63
C ILE A 138 -15.78 -8.15 -5.75
N LEU A 139 -14.86 -7.21 -5.99
CA LEU A 139 -15.07 -6.11 -6.93
C LEU A 139 -14.86 -6.50 -8.40
N GLN A 140 -13.98 -7.45 -8.70
CA GLN A 140 -13.59 -7.78 -10.08
C GLN A 140 -14.77 -8.04 -11.04
N PRO A 141 -15.87 -8.73 -10.66
CA PRO A 141 -17.03 -8.91 -11.53
C PRO A 141 -17.74 -7.61 -11.96
N HIS A 142 -17.57 -6.54 -11.19
CA HIS A 142 -18.21 -5.24 -11.43
C HIS A 142 -17.38 -4.31 -12.32
N PHE A 143 -16.13 -4.67 -12.61
CA PHE A 143 -15.19 -3.86 -13.37
C PHE A 143 -14.75 -4.54 -14.66
N ALA A 144 -14.73 -3.76 -15.74
CA ALA A 144 -14.13 -4.21 -16.99
C ALA A 144 -12.59 -4.23 -16.87
N MET A 145 -12.03 -3.25 -16.15
CA MET A 145 -10.61 -3.19 -15.80
C MET A 145 -10.16 -4.44 -15.02
N ARG A 146 -8.95 -4.93 -15.29
CA ARG A 146 -8.32 -6.01 -14.51
C ARG A 146 -7.68 -5.47 -13.25
N LEU A 147 -7.98 -6.08 -12.12
CA LEU A 147 -7.58 -5.61 -10.81
C LEU A 147 -6.50 -6.52 -10.23
N TYR A 148 -5.45 -5.93 -9.66
CA TYR A 148 -4.43 -6.69 -8.96
C TYR A 148 -3.89 -5.90 -7.78
N GLY A 149 -3.92 -6.50 -6.58
CA GLY A 149 -3.47 -5.88 -5.35
C GLY A 149 -2.36 -6.69 -4.69
N LEU A 150 -1.35 -6.00 -4.16
CA LEU A 150 -0.22 -6.61 -3.47
C LEU A 150 0.45 -5.63 -2.49
N PRO A 151 1.11 -6.13 -1.44
CA PRO A 151 2.16 -5.37 -0.76
C PRO A 151 3.44 -5.37 -1.60
N ASP A 152 4.28 -4.34 -1.50
CA ASP A 152 5.50 -4.21 -2.32
C ASP A 152 6.48 -5.37 -2.15
N PHE A 153 6.60 -5.93 -0.95
CA PHE A 153 7.50 -7.07 -0.73
C PHE A 153 7.14 -8.30 -1.59
N GLU A 154 5.89 -8.50 -2.04
CA GLU A 154 5.57 -9.65 -2.91
C GLU A 154 6.26 -9.55 -4.29
N ALA A 155 6.53 -8.32 -4.75
CA ALA A 155 7.21 -8.03 -6.01
C ALA A 155 8.74 -8.09 -5.89
N ASN A 156 9.28 -8.13 -4.67
CA ASN A 156 10.71 -8.21 -4.40
C ASN A 156 11.20 -9.66 -4.42
N GLN A 157 11.35 -10.26 -5.61
CA GLN A 157 11.89 -11.62 -5.77
C GLN A 157 13.35 -11.54 -6.23
N PRO A 158 14.33 -12.16 -5.54
CA PRO A 158 14.22 -13.22 -4.53
C PRO A 158 14.17 -12.75 -3.05
N GLY A 159 13.96 -11.46 -2.78
CA GLY A 159 13.91 -10.89 -1.43
C GLY A 159 15.24 -10.28 -0.99
N PHE A 160 15.27 -9.72 0.23
CA PHE A 160 16.44 -9.00 0.73
C PHE A 160 17.72 -9.86 0.78
N ASP A 161 17.62 -11.06 1.34
CA ASP A 161 18.76 -11.98 1.54
C ASP A 161 19.05 -12.89 0.33
N GLU A 162 18.31 -12.73 -0.77
CA GLU A 162 18.39 -13.57 -1.97
C GLU A 162 18.16 -15.07 -1.73
N ASP A 163 17.41 -15.41 -0.68
CA ASP A 163 17.11 -16.80 -0.31
C ASP A 163 15.78 -17.31 -0.91
N GLY A 164 15.15 -16.53 -1.79
CA GLY A 164 13.86 -16.83 -2.40
C GLY A 164 12.67 -16.53 -1.48
N LYS A 165 12.89 -15.84 -0.35
CA LYS A 165 11.82 -15.40 0.55
C LYS A 165 11.68 -13.89 0.53
N SER A 166 10.57 -13.46 -0.03
CA SER A 166 10.18 -12.06 -0.04
C SER A 166 9.26 -11.78 1.13
N THR A 167 9.78 -11.11 2.15
CA THR A 167 9.03 -10.77 3.37
C THR A 167 9.15 -9.28 3.65
N GLY A 168 8.06 -8.67 4.07
CA GLY A 168 8.09 -7.35 4.69
C GLY A 168 8.70 -7.39 6.10
N ASP A 169 9.11 -6.23 6.59
CA ASP A 169 9.42 -5.96 8.00
C ASP A 169 8.84 -4.61 8.40
N HIS A 170 8.93 -4.21 9.68
CA HIS A 170 8.49 -2.88 10.12
C HIS A 170 9.70 -2.05 10.48
N ALA A 171 9.96 -0.95 9.77
CA ALA A 171 11.10 -0.07 9.98
C ALA A 171 12.45 -0.82 10.08
N GLY A 172 12.53 -1.99 9.44
CA GLY A 172 13.66 -2.89 9.53
C GLY A 172 14.61 -2.72 8.36
N LYS A 173 15.40 -3.77 8.10
CA LYS A 173 16.37 -3.79 7.01
C LYS A 173 15.73 -3.68 5.63
N VAL A 174 14.53 -4.23 5.43
CA VAL A 174 13.86 -4.25 4.12
C VAL A 174 13.32 -2.87 3.80
N GLU A 175 12.42 -2.36 4.65
CA GLU A 175 11.76 -1.08 4.43
C GLU A 175 12.71 0.11 4.39
N THR A 176 13.64 0.17 5.36
CA THR A 176 14.64 1.25 5.42
C THR A 176 15.53 1.22 4.17
N SER A 177 15.92 0.04 3.67
CA SER A 177 16.75 -0.05 2.46
C SER A 177 15.99 0.37 1.20
N LEU A 178 14.74 -0.05 1.05
CA LEU A 178 13.87 0.36 -0.07
C LEU A 178 13.67 1.88 -0.06
N LEU A 179 13.29 2.47 1.08
CA LEU A 179 13.13 3.91 1.21
C LEU A 179 14.45 4.65 0.92
N TRP A 180 15.58 4.16 1.43
CA TRP A 180 16.89 4.78 1.22
C TRP A 180 17.30 4.78 -0.25
N ALA A 181 16.90 3.76 -1.01
CA ALA A 181 17.16 3.68 -2.44
C ALA A 181 16.33 4.68 -3.25
N VAL A 182 15.03 4.78 -2.96
CA VAL A 182 14.10 5.58 -3.78
C VAL A 182 13.98 7.03 -3.34
N GLU A 183 14.09 7.30 -2.04
CA GLU A 183 13.97 8.61 -1.41
C GLU A 183 15.08 8.82 -0.37
N PRO A 184 16.36 8.95 -0.79
CA PRO A 184 17.51 8.96 0.13
C PRO A 184 17.52 10.11 1.13
N GLY A 185 16.81 11.20 0.86
CA GLY A 185 16.64 12.31 1.82
C GLY A 185 15.67 12.00 2.97
N CYS A 186 14.95 10.88 2.87
CA CYS A 186 13.98 10.42 3.86
C CYS A 186 14.55 9.35 4.80
N VAL A 187 15.86 9.06 4.70
CA VAL A 187 16.59 8.15 5.58
C VAL A 187 17.84 8.83 6.12
N ASP A 188 18.05 8.74 7.43
CA ASP A 188 19.22 9.25 8.12
C ASP A 188 19.66 8.28 9.21
N VAL A 189 20.57 7.37 8.84
CA VAL A 189 21.11 6.34 9.74
C VAL A 189 21.95 6.90 10.89
N SER A 190 22.36 8.18 10.84
CA SER A 190 23.03 8.80 11.99
C SER A 190 22.10 8.99 13.19
N ARG A 191 20.79 8.85 12.97
CA ARG A 191 19.73 8.95 14.00
C ARG A 191 19.47 7.64 14.73
N PHE A 192 20.13 6.54 14.36
CA PHE A 192 20.02 5.33 15.14
C PHE A 192 20.44 5.61 16.59
N PRO A 193 19.70 5.08 17.58
CA PRO A 193 20.12 5.18 18.98
C PRO A 193 21.45 4.43 19.18
N PRO A 194 22.12 4.56 20.33
CA PRO A 194 23.16 3.62 20.75
C PRO A 194 22.66 2.16 20.73
N GLU A 195 23.53 1.18 20.49
CA GLU A 195 23.14 -0.24 20.40
C GLU A 195 22.63 -0.82 21.73
N ASP A 196 23.14 -0.30 22.84
CA ASP A 196 22.77 -0.69 24.20
C ASP A 196 21.58 0.10 24.76
N GLU A 197 21.09 1.11 24.03
CA GLU A 197 19.94 1.89 24.45
C GLU A 197 18.66 1.05 24.31
N GLN A 198 18.02 0.76 25.44
CA GLN A 198 16.75 0.04 25.47
C GLN A 198 15.59 0.97 25.11
N GLY A 199 14.64 0.43 24.36
CA GLY A 199 13.43 1.17 24.02
C GLY A 199 12.73 0.59 22.81
N LEU A 200 11.51 1.09 22.60
CA LEU A 200 10.74 0.81 21.39
C LEU A 200 11.25 1.61 20.19
N HIS A 201 11.98 2.70 20.46
CA HIS A 201 12.63 3.54 19.45
C HIS A 201 11.67 3.95 18.34
N PHE A 202 10.43 4.32 18.71
CA PHE A 202 9.40 4.71 17.76
C PHE A 202 9.10 3.62 16.71
N ALA A 203 8.96 2.38 17.17
CA ALA A 203 8.77 1.16 16.38
C ALA A 203 9.94 0.83 15.42
N MET A 204 11.18 1.13 15.80
CA MET A 204 12.34 0.73 15.00
C MET A 204 12.45 -0.80 14.92
N GLY A 205 12.60 -1.34 13.71
CA GLY A 205 12.78 -2.78 13.50
C GLY A 205 14.09 -3.30 14.12
N PRO A 206 14.10 -4.52 14.70
CA PRO A 206 15.27 -5.04 15.41
C PRO A 206 16.49 -5.26 14.51
N ASN A 207 16.28 -5.41 13.20
CA ASN A 207 17.33 -5.61 12.19
C ASN A 207 17.63 -4.33 11.40
N ALA A 208 17.12 -3.15 11.78
CA ALA A 208 17.26 -1.90 11.01
C ALA A 208 18.72 -1.51 10.71
N ARG A 209 19.68 -1.88 11.57
CA ARG A 209 21.11 -1.63 11.32
C ARG A 209 21.72 -2.46 10.19
N GLN A 210 21.01 -3.48 9.72
CA GLN A 210 21.40 -4.28 8.56
C GLN A 210 20.96 -3.64 7.23
N SER A 211 20.29 -2.49 7.29
CA SER A 211 19.86 -1.77 6.09
C SER A 211 21.05 -1.40 5.21
N ASP A 212 20.89 -1.60 3.91
CA ASP A 212 21.89 -1.26 2.91
C ASP A 212 21.22 -0.67 1.68
N ARG A 213 21.61 0.55 1.33
CA ARG A 213 21.02 1.28 0.20
C ARG A 213 21.20 0.55 -1.13
N ARG A 214 22.33 -0.13 -1.36
CA ARG A 214 22.58 -0.82 -2.63
C ARG A 214 21.71 -2.08 -2.76
N THR A 215 21.51 -2.80 -1.65
CA THR A 215 20.50 -3.86 -1.58
C THR A 215 19.11 -3.30 -1.86
N GLY A 216 18.78 -2.13 -1.30
CA GLY A 216 17.57 -1.37 -1.65
C GLY A 216 17.44 -1.11 -3.16
N GLU A 217 18.48 -0.58 -3.81
CA GLU A 217 18.50 -0.29 -5.25
C GLU A 217 18.28 -1.56 -6.09
N ARG A 218 18.82 -2.71 -5.66
CA ARG A 218 18.56 -4.02 -6.29
C ARG A 218 17.09 -4.43 -6.13
N MET A 219 16.56 -4.41 -4.90
CA MET A 219 15.17 -4.80 -4.62
C MET A 219 14.17 -3.94 -5.40
N VAL A 220 14.41 -2.62 -5.49
CA VAL A 220 13.60 -1.73 -6.34
C VAL A 220 13.64 -2.16 -7.80
N ALA A 221 14.80 -2.56 -8.33
CA ALA A 221 14.90 -3.06 -9.70
C ALA A 221 14.15 -4.38 -9.91
N ASP A 222 14.12 -5.26 -8.89
CA ASP A 222 13.34 -6.50 -8.89
C ASP A 222 11.84 -6.19 -8.92
N GLU A 223 11.36 -5.32 -8.03
CA GLU A 223 9.96 -4.89 -7.96
C GLU A 223 9.50 -4.19 -9.24
N VAL A 224 10.33 -3.32 -9.82
CA VAL A 224 10.05 -2.63 -11.09
C VAL A 224 9.82 -3.63 -12.22
N ARG A 225 10.71 -4.63 -12.35
CA ARG A 225 10.58 -5.69 -13.36
C ARG A 225 9.31 -6.51 -13.13
N TRP A 226 9.08 -6.94 -11.89
CA TRP A 226 7.92 -7.74 -11.52
C TRP A 226 6.60 -7.01 -11.83
N LEU A 227 6.51 -5.72 -11.48
CA LEU A 227 5.34 -4.89 -11.75
C LEU A 227 5.13 -4.66 -13.24
N GLY A 228 6.21 -4.53 -14.02
CA GLY A 228 6.15 -4.46 -15.48
C GLY A 228 5.59 -5.74 -16.12
N GLU A 229 6.07 -6.91 -15.66
CA GLU A 229 5.57 -8.22 -16.09
C GLU A 229 4.10 -8.41 -15.71
N LYS A 230 3.72 -8.01 -14.48
CA LYS A 230 2.32 -8.05 -14.03
C LYS A 230 1.43 -7.15 -14.89
N ALA A 231 1.85 -5.92 -15.18
CA ALA A 231 1.10 -5.01 -16.02
C ALA A 231 0.87 -5.59 -17.43
N ALA A 232 1.92 -6.17 -18.04
CA ALA A 232 1.80 -6.84 -19.34
C ALA A 232 0.83 -8.04 -19.29
N GLN A 233 0.86 -8.84 -18.22
CA GLN A 233 -0.08 -9.94 -18.03
C GLN A 233 -1.53 -9.46 -17.95
N LEU A 234 -1.81 -8.41 -17.17
CA LEU A 234 -3.16 -7.86 -17.01
C LEU A 234 -3.69 -7.27 -18.31
N LEU A 235 -2.84 -6.57 -19.08
CA LEU A 235 -3.20 -6.06 -20.40
C LEU A 235 -3.48 -7.19 -21.40
N ALA A 236 -2.68 -8.25 -21.39
CA ALA A 236 -2.90 -9.42 -22.23
C ALA A 236 -4.23 -10.11 -21.90
N ASP A 237 -4.57 -10.25 -20.61
CA ASP A 237 -5.85 -10.81 -20.19
C ASP A 237 -7.05 -9.91 -20.55
N TYR A 238 -6.90 -8.59 -20.44
CA TYR A 238 -7.91 -7.64 -20.91
C TYR A 238 -8.15 -7.78 -22.43
N ALA A 239 -7.08 -7.90 -23.21
CA ALA A 239 -7.17 -8.04 -24.67
C ALA A 239 -7.72 -9.40 -25.12
N ALA A 240 -7.41 -10.48 -24.40
CA ALA A 240 -7.92 -11.82 -24.67
C ALA A 240 -9.41 -11.97 -24.30
N HIS A 241 -9.86 -11.23 -23.30
CA HIS A 241 -11.23 -11.28 -22.80
C HIS A 241 -11.83 -9.86 -22.75
N PRO A 242 -12.02 -9.21 -23.92
CA PRO A 242 -12.52 -7.85 -23.97
C PRO A 242 -13.95 -7.79 -23.41
N PRO A 243 -14.30 -6.75 -22.62
CA PRO A 243 -15.65 -6.60 -22.09
C PRO A 243 -16.65 -6.43 -23.25
N ALA A 244 -17.77 -7.17 -23.22
CA ALA A 244 -18.79 -7.08 -24.26
C ALA A 244 -19.37 -5.66 -24.40
N GLN A 245 -19.51 -4.95 -23.29
CA GLN A 245 -19.82 -3.52 -23.23
C GLN A 245 -19.15 -2.92 -21.99
N ARG A 246 -18.51 -1.75 -22.13
CA ARG A 246 -18.06 -0.98 -20.97
C ARG A 246 -19.24 -0.22 -20.38
N ARG A 247 -19.52 -0.45 -19.11
CA ARG A 247 -20.53 0.29 -18.33
C ARG A 247 -19.91 0.74 -17.02
N PRO A 248 -19.28 1.93 -16.99
CA PRO A 248 -18.75 2.49 -15.76
C PRO A 248 -19.82 2.61 -14.68
N LEU A 249 -19.43 2.31 -13.44
CA LEU A 249 -20.33 2.42 -12.29
C LEU A 249 -20.56 3.88 -11.90
N THR A 250 -21.76 4.18 -11.44
CA THR A 250 -22.11 5.44 -10.77
C THR A 250 -21.68 5.41 -9.30
N PHE A 251 -21.66 6.57 -8.65
CA PHE A 251 -21.40 6.65 -7.21
C PHE A 251 -22.43 5.87 -6.38
N ILE A 252 -23.70 5.87 -6.80
CA ILE A 252 -24.77 5.14 -6.10
C ILE A 252 -24.62 3.62 -6.26
N GLU A 253 -24.11 3.14 -7.40
CA GLU A 253 -23.83 1.71 -7.58
C GLU A 253 -22.66 1.26 -6.72
N ILE A 254 -21.62 2.08 -6.56
CA ILE A 254 -20.54 1.81 -5.60
C ILE A 254 -21.08 1.73 -4.17
N GLU A 255 -21.97 2.65 -3.78
CA GLU A 255 -22.62 2.59 -2.46
C GLU A 255 -23.46 1.31 -2.28
N ARG A 256 -24.15 0.84 -3.33
CA ARG A 256 -24.90 -0.42 -3.27
C ARG A 256 -23.98 -1.62 -3.12
N ILE A 257 -22.95 -1.74 -3.96
CA ILE A 257 -21.95 -2.83 -3.87
C ILE A 257 -21.31 -2.83 -2.47
N TRP A 258 -20.96 -1.64 -1.95
CA TRP A 258 -20.43 -1.53 -0.60
C TRP A 258 -21.40 -2.11 0.45
N ASN A 259 -22.65 -1.66 0.46
CA ASN A 259 -23.63 -2.07 1.47
C ASN A 259 -24.10 -3.53 1.31
N ASP A 260 -24.20 -4.02 0.08
CA ASP A 260 -24.82 -5.31 -0.22
C ASP A 260 -23.79 -6.46 -0.25
N GLU A 261 -22.53 -6.18 -0.62
CA GLU A 261 -21.52 -7.23 -0.88
C GLU A 261 -20.28 -7.15 0.01
N ILE A 262 -19.86 -5.94 0.42
CA ILE A 262 -18.62 -5.74 1.18
C ILE A 262 -18.90 -5.61 2.68
N LEU A 263 -19.74 -4.66 3.07
CA LEU A 263 -20.04 -4.35 4.47
C LEU A 263 -20.51 -5.58 5.27
N PRO A 264 -21.41 -6.44 4.76
CA PRO A 264 -21.85 -7.62 5.51
C PRO A 264 -20.72 -8.63 5.80
N ARG A 265 -19.63 -8.57 5.03
CA ARG A 265 -18.46 -9.45 5.14
C ARG A 265 -17.28 -8.78 5.81
N LEU A 266 -17.39 -7.48 6.13
CA LEU A 266 -16.28 -6.70 6.67
C LEU A 266 -15.80 -7.27 8.02
N HIS A 267 -16.69 -7.83 8.83
CA HIS A 267 -16.35 -8.51 10.08
C HIS A 267 -15.46 -9.75 9.89
N GLU A 268 -15.39 -10.32 8.69
CA GLU A 268 -14.51 -11.45 8.34
C GLU A 268 -13.09 -10.98 7.99
N PHE A 269 -12.92 -9.68 7.70
CA PHE A 269 -11.63 -9.13 7.29
C PHE A 269 -10.66 -9.21 8.45
N LYS A 270 -9.39 -9.50 8.14
CA LYS A 270 -8.34 -9.66 9.14
C LYS A 270 -8.04 -8.35 9.86
N SER A 271 -8.15 -7.23 9.16
CA SER A 271 -8.06 -5.87 9.72
C SER A 271 -9.19 -5.51 10.69
N MET A 272 -10.24 -6.34 10.75
CA MET A 272 -11.36 -6.23 11.68
C MET A 272 -11.31 -7.33 12.76
N GLN A 273 -10.10 -7.83 13.08
CA GLN A 273 -9.87 -8.79 14.16
C GLN A 273 -9.01 -8.21 15.28
N TYR A 274 -9.12 -8.80 16.46
CA TYR A 274 -8.17 -8.59 17.55
C TYR A 274 -6.93 -9.45 17.35
N GLY A 275 -5.77 -8.93 17.76
CA GLY A 275 -4.52 -9.69 17.82
C GLY A 275 -4.31 -10.31 19.21
N ASP A 276 -3.12 -10.87 19.42
CA ASP A 276 -2.73 -11.45 20.71
C ASP A 276 -2.47 -10.39 21.80
N GLN A 277 -2.33 -9.13 21.40
CA GLN A 277 -2.01 -8.02 22.27
C GLN A 277 -3.23 -7.14 22.49
N THR A 278 -3.49 -6.83 23.75
CA THR A 278 -4.52 -5.87 24.16
C THR A 278 -3.81 -4.65 24.76
N PRO A 279 -4.09 -3.42 24.30
CA PRO A 279 -3.54 -2.23 24.94
C PRO A 279 -3.86 -2.19 26.44
N PRO A 280 -2.97 -1.67 27.30
CA PRO A 280 -3.30 -1.37 28.69
C PRO A 280 -4.55 -0.49 28.82
N ALA A 281 -5.28 -0.58 29.92
CA ALA A 281 -6.55 0.15 30.10
C ALA A 281 -6.39 1.68 30.11
N ASP A 282 -5.20 2.17 30.47
CA ASP A 282 -4.81 3.58 30.50
C ASP A 282 -4.00 4.01 29.25
N SER A 283 -3.86 3.12 28.27
CA SER A 283 -3.12 3.37 27.03
C SER A 283 -3.86 4.35 26.10
N ILE A 284 -3.11 5.20 25.39
CA ILE A 284 -3.65 6.07 24.34
C ILE A 284 -4.32 5.27 23.22
N TRP A 285 -3.90 4.03 23.02
CA TRP A 285 -4.39 3.14 21.98
C TRP A 285 -5.78 2.56 22.28
N GLN A 286 -6.31 2.77 23.50
CA GLN A 286 -7.67 2.36 23.84
C GLN A 286 -8.75 3.15 23.10
N LEU A 287 -8.43 4.36 22.61
CA LEU A 287 -9.41 5.27 22.01
C LEU A 287 -10.22 4.61 20.87
N ASN A 288 -9.53 3.89 19.98
CA ASN A 288 -10.11 3.26 18.80
C ASN A 288 -9.96 1.72 18.81
N TYR A 289 -9.46 1.13 19.92
CA TYR A 289 -9.15 -0.29 19.99
C TYR A 289 -10.36 -1.19 19.70
N GLN A 290 -11.55 -0.79 20.20
CA GLN A 290 -12.76 -1.58 20.06
C GLN A 290 -13.25 -1.57 18.61
N ILE A 291 -13.39 -2.77 18.03
CA ILE A 291 -14.05 -2.96 16.74
C ILE A 291 -15.57 -2.77 16.94
N PRO A 292 -16.21 -1.81 16.26
CA PRO A 292 -17.63 -1.56 16.46
C PRO A 292 -18.48 -2.79 16.07
N PRO A 293 -19.41 -3.22 16.93
CA PRO A 293 -20.24 -4.40 16.65
C PRO A 293 -21.38 -4.15 15.65
N GLU A 294 -21.68 -2.88 15.35
CA GLU A 294 -22.83 -2.45 14.53
C GLU A 294 -22.45 -2.05 13.09
N LEU A 295 -21.26 -2.43 12.62
CA LEU A 295 -20.82 -2.21 11.23
C LEU A 295 -21.30 -3.32 10.29
#